data_AF-A0A497EVN7-F1
#
_entry.id   AF-A0A497EVN7-F1
#
_cell.length_a   1.000
_cell.length_b   1.000
_cell.length_c   1.000
_cell.angle_alpha   90.00
_cell.angle_beta   90.00
_cell.angle_gamma   90.00
#
_symmetry.space_group_name_H-M   'P 1'
#
loop_
_entity.id
_entity.type
_entity.pdbx_description
1 polymer ?
#
loop_
_entity_poly.entity_id
_entity_poly.type
_entity_poly.pdbx_seq_one_letter_code
_entity_poly.pdbx_strand_id
1 'polypeptide(L)' 'MNEEEKYTIKDKIEALNLLLNKAVKIAFEVEERIPYYMNARTYAHKLRVMIENAAILSKNILSEMKENL' A
#
# COMPACT_ATOMS: atom_id res chain seq x y z
N MET A 1 -0.04 -10.49 30.42
CA MET A 1 0.49 -10.97 29.13
C MET A 1 0.37 -9.81 28.17
N ASN A 2 1.49 -9.24 27.70
CA ASN A 2 1.45 -8.20 26.66
C ASN A 2 1.03 -8.89 25.36
N GLU A 3 -0.01 -8.39 24.70
CA GLU A 3 -0.58 -8.92 23.44
C GLU A 3 0.37 -8.83 22.22
N GLU A 4 1.66 -8.60 22.43
CA GLU A 4 2.71 -8.55 21.40
C GLU A 4 3.27 -9.94 21.04
N GLU A 5 2.53 -11.03 21.30
CA GLU A 5 2.89 -12.37 20.86
C GLU A 5 2.79 -12.51 19.32
N LYS A 6 3.94 -12.18 18.69
CA LYS A 6 4.59 -12.83 17.54
C LYS A 6 3.81 -12.91 16.21
N TYR A 7 3.46 -11.76 15.63
CA TYR A 7 3.42 -11.70 14.16
C TYR A 7 4.83 -11.88 13.60
N THR A 8 5.03 -12.87 12.73
CA THR A 8 6.28 -13.04 11.99
C THR A 8 6.50 -11.85 11.06
N ILE A 9 7.74 -11.67 10.56
CA ILE A 9 8.02 -10.65 9.53
C ILE A 9 7.13 -10.88 8.30
N LYS A 10 6.88 -12.14 7.95
CA LYS A 10 5.97 -12.53 6.86
C LYS A 10 4.54 -12.05 7.13
N ASP A 11 3.98 -12.32 8.31
CA ASP A 11 2.61 -11.88 8.66
C ASP A 11 2.47 -10.36 8.61
N LYS A 12 3.51 -9.64 9.07
CA LYS A 12 3.55 -8.16 9.01
C LYS A 12 3.56 -7.65 7.58
N ILE A 13 4.31 -8.29 6.67
CA ILE A 13 4.36 -7.89 5.26
C ILE A 13 3.06 -8.25 4.53
N GLU A 14 2.45 -9.39 4.85
CA GLU A 14 1.13 -9.75 4.31
C GLU A 14 0.05 -8.75 4.74
N ALA A 15 0.05 -8.35 6.02
CA ALA A 15 -0.82 -7.30 6.52
C ALA A 15 -0.53 -5.95 5.84
N LEU A 16 0.74 -5.59 5.67
CA LEU A 16 1.15 -4.37 4.98
C LEU A 16 0.67 -4.35 3.52
N ASN A 17 0.83 -5.45 2.79
CA ASN A 17 0.31 -5.61 1.43
C ASN A 17 -1.21 -5.41 1.38
N LEU A 18 -1.95 -5.98 2.33
CA LEU A 18 -3.40 -5.82 2.39
C LEU A 18 -3.81 -4.37 2.66
N LEU A 19 -3.11 -3.67 3.56
CA LEU A 19 -3.35 -2.26 3.86
C LEU A 19 -3.02 -1.34 2.69
N LEU A 20 -1.87 -1.56 2.03
CA LEU A 20 -1.44 -0.76 0.89
C LEU A 20 -2.39 -0.92 -0.30
N ASN A 21 -2.86 -2.15 -0.59
CA ASN A 21 -3.85 -2.36 -1.65
C ASN A 21 -5.18 -1.65 -1.36
N LYS A 22 -5.64 -1.66 -0.11
CA LYS A 22 -6.82 -0.87 0.30
C LYS A 22 -6.56 0.62 0.14
N ALA A 23 -5.39 1.11 0.52
CA ALA A 23 -5.01 2.50 0.39
C ALA A 23 -4.94 2.96 -1.09
N VAL A 24 -4.40 2.14 -2.00
CA VAL A 24 -4.41 2.41 -3.44
C VAL A 24 -5.84 2.60 -3.94
N LYS A 25 -6.74 1.68 -3.58
CA LYS A 25 -8.15 1.74 -3.99
C LYS A 25 -8.81 3.04 -3.52
N ILE A 26 -8.64 3.40 -2.24
CA ILE A 26 -9.20 4.63 -1.67
C ILE A 26 -8.59 5.86 -2.34
N ALA A 27 -7.27 5.87 -2.57
CA ALA A 27 -6.59 6.99 -3.22
C ALA A 27 -7.09 7.20 -4.66
N PHE A 28 -7.35 6.12 -5.40
CA PHE A 28 -7.97 6.17 -6.72
C PHE A 28 -9.39 6.75 -6.66
N GLU A 29 -10.23 6.27 -5.74
CA GLU A 29 -11.59 6.81 -5.55
C GLU A 29 -11.59 8.31 -5.19
N VAL A 30 -10.60 8.76 -4.41
CA VAL A 30 -10.41 10.18 -4.07
C VAL A 30 -9.99 10.98 -5.30
N GLU A 31 -8.99 10.51 -6.06
CA GLU A 31 -8.54 11.16 -7.30
C GLU A 31 -9.70 11.34 -8.30
N GLU A 32 -10.52 10.30 -8.50
CA GLU A 32 -11.64 10.30 -9.43
C GLU A 32 -12.75 11.29 -9.06
N ARG A 33 -12.95 11.55 -7.76
CA ARG A 33 -13.92 12.55 -7.28
C ARG A 33 -13.48 13.99 -7.48
N ILE A 34 -12.21 14.23 -7.80
CA ILE A 34 -11.70 15.59 -8.00
C ILE A 34 -11.79 15.94 -9.50
N PRO A 35 -12.43 17.07 -9.87
CA PRO A 35 -12.46 17.53 -11.26
C PRO A 35 -11.07 17.65 -11.89
N TYR A 36 -10.96 17.28 -13.17
CA TYR A 36 -9.66 17.15 -13.86
C TYR A 36 -8.85 18.46 -13.92
N TYR A 37 -9.51 19.60 -13.94
CA TYR A 37 -8.89 20.92 -14.04
C TYR A 37 -8.38 21.46 -12.69
N MET A 38 -8.63 20.75 -11.59
CA MET A 38 -8.19 21.19 -10.27
C MET A 38 -6.78 20.66 -9.96
N ASN A 39 -5.89 21.55 -9.53
CA ASN A 39 -4.54 21.20 -9.06
C ASN A 39 -4.56 20.11 -7.97
N ALA A 40 -5.60 20.08 -7.13
CA ALA A 40 -5.82 19.03 -6.13
C ALA A 40 -5.82 17.61 -6.73
N ARG A 41 -6.30 17.43 -7.98
CA ARG A 41 -6.28 16.12 -8.65
C ARG A 41 -4.86 15.68 -8.95
N THR A 42 -3.98 16.60 -9.36
CA THR A 42 -2.56 16.30 -9.59
C THR A 42 -1.87 15.85 -8.30
N TYR A 43 -2.19 16.47 -7.15
CA TYR A 43 -1.66 16.03 -5.87
C TYR A 43 -2.24 14.68 -5.43
N ALA A 44 -3.53 14.45 -5.63
CA ALA A 44 -4.16 13.15 -5.36
C ALA A 44 -3.56 12.04 -6.23
N HIS A 45 -3.32 12.31 -7.51
CA HIS A 45 -2.63 11.41 -8.42
C HIS A 45 -1.23 11.05 -7.93
N LYS A 46 -0.41 12.05 -7.58
CA LYS A 46 0.93 11.83 -7.02
C LYS A 46 0.89 10.97 -5.75
N LEU A 47 -0.08 11.22 -4.87
CA LEU A 47 -0.28 10.43 -3.66
C LEU A 47 -0.64 8.98 -3.98
N ARG A 48 -1.57 8.75 -4.91
CA ARG A 48 -1.92 7.39 -5.37
C ARG A 48 -0.69 6.66 -5.88
N VAL A 49 0.10 7.29 -6.76
CA VAL A 49 1.31 6.69 -7.32
C VAL A 49 2.33 6.33 -6.23
N MET A 50 2.49 7.16 -5.20
CA MET A 50 3.36 6.85 -4.07
C MET A 50 2.89 5.60 -3.30
N ILE A 51 1.59 5.47 -3.07
CA ILE A 51 1.00 4.30 -2.38
C ILE A 51 1.10 3.05 -3.26
N GLU A 52 0.87 3.17 -4.58
CA GLU A 52 1.06 2.08 -5.55
C GLU A 52 2.50 1.57 -5.54
N ASN A 53 3.48 2.47 -5.55
CA ASN A 53 4.90 2.11 -5.47
C ASN A 53 5.23 1.40 -4.15
N ALA A 54 4.69 1.88 -3.02
CA ALA A 54 4.85 1.20 -1.74
C ALA A 54 4.23 -0.21 -1.76
N ALA A 55 3.06 -0.40 -2.38
CA ALA A 55 2.40 -1.69 -2.52
C ALA A 55 3.26 -2.68 -3.34
N ILE A 56 3.86 -2.20 -4.44
CA ILE A 56 4.76 -2.98 -5.28
C ILE A 56 6.01 -3.40 -4.48
N LEU A 57 6.65 -2.47 -3.76
CA LEU A 57 7.82 -2.77 -2.93
C LEU A 57 7.49 -3.83 -1.88
N SER A 58 6.38 -3.66 -1.15
CA SER A 58 5.95 -4.62 -0.14
C SER A 58 5.63 -6.01 -0.73
N LYS A 59 5.09 -6.07 -1.96
CA LYS A 59 4.88 -7.33 -2.68
C LYS A 59 6.19 -7.98 -3.08
N ASN A 60 7.16 -7.21 -3.57
CA ASN A 60 8.48 -7.71 -3.95
C ASN A 60 9.22 -8.30 -2.75
N ILE A 61 9.22 -7.61 -1.60
CA ILE A 61 9.81 -8.12 -0.36
C ILE A 61 9.17 -9.46 0.04
N LEU A 62 7.84 -9.58 -0.05
CA LEU A 62 7.16 -10.85 0.25
C LEU A 62 7.57 -11.98 -0.71
N SER A 63 7.74 -11.68 -1.99
CA SER A 63 8.21 -12.66 -2.98
C SER A 63 9.65 -13.08 -2.71
N GLU A 64 10.56 -12.14 -2.47
CA GLU A 64 11.97 -12.41 -2.12
C GLU A 64 12.06 -13.28 -0.86
N MET A 65 11.20 -13.06 0.14
CA MET A 65 11.14 -13.91 1.32
C MET A 65 10.69 -15.34 1.03
N LYS A 66 9.81 -15.55 0.03
CA LYS A 66 9.35 -16.89 -0.36
C LYS A 66 10.38 -17.66 -1.19
N GLU A 67 11.23 -16.96 -1.93
CA GLU A 67 12.28 -17.56 -2.74
C GLU A 67 13.55 -17.91 -1.93
N ASN A 68 13.77 -17.23 -0.79
CA ASN A 68 14.90 -17.46 0.12
C ASN A 68 14.59 -18.43 1.28
N LEU A 69 13.44 -19.12 1.25
CA LEU A 69 12.98 -20.14 2.19
C LEU A 69 12.86 -21.49 1.48
#